data_AF-A0A151T1E7-F1
#
_entry.id   AF-A0A151T1E7-F1
#
_cell.length_a   1.000
_cell.length_b   1.000
_cell.length_c   1.000
_cell.angle_alpha   90.00
_cell.angle_beta   90.00
_cell.angle_gamma   90.00
#
_symmetry.space_group_name_H-M   'P 1'
#
loop_
_entity.id
_entity.type
_entity.pdbx_description
1 polymer ?
#
loop_
_entity_poly.entity_id
_entity_poly.type
_entity_poly.pdbx_seq_one_letter_code
_entity_poly.pdbx_strand_id
1 'polypeptide(L)'
;MYKTQLQELCHKRRWGLPKYSAMKDGPDHMPSFKASVHVNGATFTSLGAFTSLKEAHNQAAMHAFLNFSSGTPPSFPFGSLCFLGNLLSLMLFSLS
;
A
#
# COMPACT_ATOMS: atom_id res chain seq x y z
N MET A 1 -10.21 7.71 -13.58
CA MET A 1 -8.82 7.96 -13.10
C MET A 1 -8.85 8.02 -11.58
N TYR A 2 -8.55 6.92 -10.88
CA TYR A 2 -8.58 6.92 -9.41
C TYR A 2 -7.51 7.84 -8.79
N LYS A 3 -6.44 8.16 -9.54
CA LYS A 3 -5.42 9.14 -9.14
C LYS A 3 -6.00 10.50 -8.78
N THR A 4 -6.87 11.04 -9.65
CA THR A 4 -7.51 12.35 -9.45
C THR A 4 -8.52 12.30 -8.32
N GLN A 5 -9.33 11.22 -8.24
CA GLN A 5 -10.29 11.04 -7.15
C GLN A 5 -9.61 10.97 -5.78
N LEU A 6 -8.50 10.26 -5.69
CA LEU A 6 -7.71 10.18 -4.46
C LEU A 6 -7.12 11.54 -4.09
N GLN A 7 -6.61 12.29 -5.07
CA GLN A 7 -6.04 13.61 -4.86
C GLN A 7 -7.09 14.63 -4.41
N GLU A 8 -8.26 14.66 -5.04
CA GLU A 8 -9.39 15.50 -4.60
C GLU A 8 -9.87 15.13 -3.20
N LEU A 9 -9.94 13.83 -2.90
CA LEU A 9 -10.31 13.36 -1.57
C LEU A 9 -9.30 13.83 -0.52
N CYS A 10 -8.00 13.70 -0.80
CA CYS A 10 -6.95 14.20 0.09
C CYS A 10 -7.11 15.71 0.31
N HIS A 11 -7.33 16.47 -0.75
CA HIS A 11 -7.52 17.92 -0.66
C HIS A 11 -8.75 18.29 0.18
N LYS A 12 -9.90 17.66 -0.09
CA LYS A 12 -11.16 17.85 0.66
C LYS A 12 -11.01 17.51 2.14
N ARG A 13 -10.24 16.47 2.46
CA ARG A 13 -9.98 16.00 3.83
C ARG A 13 -8.79 16.71 4.51
N ARG A 14 -8.10 17.62 3.81
CA ARG A 14 -6.81 18.24 4.23
C ARG A 14 -5.72 17.21 4.53
N TRP A 15 -5.76 16.04 3.89
CA TRP A 15 -4.70 15.05 3.96
C TRP A 15 -3.52 15.45 3.07
N GLY A 16 -2.32 15.06 3.48
CA GLY A 16 -1.11 15.23 2.68
C GLY A 16 -1.20 14.52 1.32
N LEU A 17 -0.30 14.88 0.40
CA LEU A 17 -0.30 14.32 -0.95
C LEU A 17 -0.18 12.79 -0.93
N PRO A 18 -0.97 12.06 -1.73
CA PRO A 18 -0.88 10.61 -1.83
C PRO A 18 0.47 10.21 -2.44
N LYS A 19 1.23 9.35 -1.76
CA LYS A 19 2.50 8.81 -2.27
C LYS A 19 2.24 7.49 -2.99
N TYR A 20 2.63 7.41 -4.25
CA TYR A 20 2.54 6.19 -5.04
C TYR A 20 3.89 5.49 -5.07
N SER A 21 3.89 4.19 -4.87
CA SER A 21 5.07 3.33 -4.96
C SER A 21 4.71 2.11 -5.79
N ALA A 22 5.54 1.74 -6.75
CA ALA A 22 5.33 0.54 -7.54
C ALA A 22 6.61 -0.29 -7.53
N MET A 23 6.43 -1.60 -7.45
CA MET A 23 7.50 -2.58 -7.50
C MET A 23 7.27 -3.45 -8.74
N LYS A 24 8.30 -3.51 -9.59
CA LYS A 24 8.37 -4.49 -10.67
C LYS A 24 9.17 -5.67 -10.15
N ASP A 25 8.58 -6.84 -10.24
CA ASP A 25 9.16 -8.12 -9.87
C ASP A 25 8.93 -9.12 -11.02
N GLY A 26 9.56 -10.29 -10.97
CA GLY A 26 9.38 -11.36 -11.95
C GLY A 26 10.33 -11.32 -13.16
N PRO A 27 10.40 -12.45 -13.89
CA PRO A 27 11.31 -12.64 -15.01
C PRO A 27 10.92 -11.81 -16.24
N ASP A 28 11.87 -11.56 -17.15
CA ASP A 28 11.64 -10.71 -18.33
C ASP A 28 10.48 -11.19 -19.24
N HIS A 29 10.17 -12.49 -19.22
CA HIS A 29 9.06 -13.06 -19.98
C HIS A 29 7.69 -12.96 -19.26
N MET A 30 7.66 -12.66 -17.95
CA MET A 30 6.42 -12.50 -17.18
C MET A 30 6.58 -11.43 -16.10
N PRO A 31 6.61 -10.14 -16.49
CA PRO A 31 6.78 -9.06 -15.55
C PRO A 31 5.55 -8.95 -14.64
N SER A 32 5.80 -8.86 -13.34
CA SER A 32 4.82 -8.75 -12.27
C SER A 32 4.94 -7.39 -11.60
N PHE A 33 3.96 -6.53 -11.79
CA PHE A 33 3.90 -5.21 -11.20
C PHE A 33 2.95 -5.22 -10.00
N LYS A 34 3.47 -4.77 -8.86
CA LYS A 34 2.68 -4.47 -7.67
C LYS A 34 2.72 -2.97 -7.43
N ALA A 35 1.61 -2.38 -7.00
CA ALA A 35 1.59 -0.98 -6.64
C ALA A 35 1.02 -0.80 -5.25
N SER A 36 1.49 0.25 -4.58
CA SER A 36 1.06 0.67 -3.27
C SER A 36 0.83 2.18 -3.29
N VAL A 37 -0.16 2.64 -2.53
CA VAL A 37 -0.42 4.05 -2.33
C VAL A 37 -0.52 4.35 -0.85
N HIS A 38 0.22 5.35 -0.40
CA HIS A 38 0.24 5.80 0.99
C HIS A 38 -0.51 7.12 1.10
N VAL A 39 -1.57 7.13 1.91
CA VAL A 39 -2.46 8.27 2.12
C VAL A 39 -2.83 8.34 3.58
N ASN A 40 -2.67 9.52 4.19
CA ASN A 40 -3.10 9.78 5.57
C ASN A 40 -2.57 8.74 6.60
N GLY A 41 -1.32 8.29 6.44
CA GLY A 41 -0.72 7.27 7.32
C GLY A 41 -1.13 5.82 7.02
N ALA A 42 -2.08 5.59 6.11
CA ALA A 42 -2.49 4.26 5.66
C ALA A 42 -1.83 3.91 4.31
N THR A 43 -1.28 2.71 4.19
CA THR A 43 -0.71 2.17 2.95
C THR A 43 -1.64 1.12 2.36
N PHE A 44 -2.04 1.30 1.11
CA PHE A 44 -2.90 0.37 0.37
C PHE A 44 -2.10 -0.24 -0.76
N THR A 45 -1.93 -1.55 -0.72
CA THR A 45 -1.22 -2.32 -1.75
C THR A 45 -2.21 -3.08 -2.62
N SER A 46 -1.89 -3.25 -3.89
CA SER A 46 -2.67 -4.06 -4.81
C SER A 46 -2.65 -5.53 -4.37
N LEU A 47 -3.82 -6.18 -4.30
CA LEU A 47 -3.95 -7.57 -3.83
C LEU A 47 -3.21 -8.59 -4.72
N GLY A 48 -3.07 -8.28 -6.00
CA GLY A 48 -2.38 -9.11 -6.98
C GLY A 48 -1.10 -8.46 -7.54
N ALA A 49 -0.32 -9.28 -8.21
CA ALA A 49 0.65 -8.82 -9.20
C ALA A 49 -0.03 -8.73 -10.56
N PHE A 50 0.14 -7.61 -11.24
CA PHE A 50 -0.44 -7.34 -12.55
C PHE A 50 0.65 -7.32 -13.61
N THR A 51 0.34 -7.66 -14.85
CA THR A 51 1.31 -7.54 -15.95
C THR A 51 1.50 -6.08 -16.40
N SER A 52 0.62 -5.18 -15.97
CA SER A 52 0.67 -3.76 -16.29
C SER A 52 0.76 -2.88 -15.04
N LEU A 53 1.76 -2.00 -15.01
CA LEU A 53 1.94 -0.99 -13.96
C LEU A 53 0.71 -0.07 -13.81
N LYS A 54 0.02 0.20 -14.92
CA LYS A 54 -1.17 1.05 -14.91
C LYS A 54 -2.32 0.39 -14.15
N GLU A 55 -2.52 -0.92 -14.34
CA GLU A 55 -3.54 -1.69 -13.63
C GLU A 55 -3.21 -1.78 -12.15
N ALA A 56 -1.95 -2.08 -11.81
CA ALA A 56 -1.49 -2.13 -10.43
C ALA A 56 -1.78 -0.80 -9.69
N HIS A 57 -1.38 0.34 -10.29
CA HIS A 57 -1.67 1.66 -9.71
C HIS A 57 -3.16 1.93 -9.57
N ASN A 58 -3.95 1.55 -10.57
CA ASN A 58 -5.39 1.75 -10.57
C ASN A 58 -6.06 0.97 -9.43
N GLN A 59 -5.66 -0.29 -9.23
CA GLN A 59 -6.12 -1.12 -8.12
C GLN A 59 -5.75 -0.55 -6.77
N ALA A 60 -4.47 -0.18 -6.55
CA ALA A 60 -4.04 0.43 -5.28
C ALA A 60 -4.83 1.71 -4.95
N ALA A 61 -5.02 2.59 -5.94
CA ALA A 61 -5.80 3.82 -5.77
C ALA A 61 -7.29 3.56 -5.52
N MET A 62 -7.87 2.56 -6.19
CA MET A 62 -9.25 2.13 -5.96
C MET A 62 -9.44 1.61 -4.53
N HIS A 63 -8.54 0.78 -4.02
CA HIS A 63 -8.60 0.28 -2.64
C HIS A 63 -8.54 1.41 -1.62
N ALA A 64 -7.62 2.36 -1.80
CA ALA A 64 -7.51 3.52 -0.93
C ALA A 64 -8.78 4.36 -0.97
N PHE A 65 -9.29 4.69 -2.16
CA PHE A 65 -10.50 5.48 -2.33
C PHE A 65 -11.72 4.80 -1.70
N LEU A 66 -11.92 3.51 -1.98
CA LEU A 66 -13.02 2.73 -1.41
C LEU A 66 -12.93 2.69 0.11
N ASN A 67 -11.76 2.44 0.70
CA ASN A 67 -11.59 2.42 2.14
C ASN A 67 -12.00 3.73 2.81
N PHE A 68 -11.55 4.86 2.28
CA PHE A 68 -11.93 6.18 2.81
C PHE A 68 -13.38 6.56 2.52
N SER A 69 -14.01 5.91 1.53
CA SER A 69 -15.42 6.10 1.20
C SER A 69 -16.36 5.16 1.95
N SER A 70 -15.93 3.94 2.30
CA SER A 70 -16.76 2.88 2.90
C SER A 70 -16.49 2.65 4.38
N GLY A 71 -15.49 3.32 4.98
CA GLY A 71 -15.16 3.21 6.41
C GLY A 71 -14.72 1.81 6.85
N THR A 72 -14.56 0.88 5.91
CA THR A 72 -14.22 -0.52 6.19
C THR A 72 -12.73 -0.70 5.93
N PRO A 73 -11.88 -0.86 6.97
CA PRO A 73 -10.44 -1.14 6.77
C PRO A 73 -10.29 -2.33 5.82
N PRO A 74 -9.41 -2.27 4.81
CA PRO A 74 -9.11 -3.45 4.04
C PRO A 74 -8.52 -4.45 5.04
N SER A 75 -9.24 -5.53 5.27
CA SER A 75 -8.71 -6.72 5.90
C SER A 75 -7.64 -7.25 4.96
N PHE A 76 -6.42 -6.78 5.16
CA PHE A 76 -5.25 -7.38 4.54
C PHE A 76 -5.27 -8.87 4.90
N PRO A 77 -5.19 -9.80 3.94
CA PRO A 77 -4.45 -11.01 4.22
C PRO A 77 -2.99 -10.54 4.32
N PHE A 78 -2.62 -10.01 5.49
CA PHE A 78 -1.23 -9.96 5.86
C PHE A 78 -0.82 -11.42 5.86
N GLY A 79 -0.20 -11.84 4.75
CA GLY A 79 0.54 -13.07 4.71
C GLY A 79 1.42 -13.06 5.95
N SER A 80 1.02 -13.90 6.89
CA SER A 80 1.84 -14.67 7.78
C SER A 80 3.35 -14.39 7.64
N LEU A 81 3.97 -14.01 8.77
CA LEU A 81 5.33 -14.40 9.15
C LEU A 81 6.60 -13.55 8.86
N CYS A 82 6.57 -12.25 8.52
CA CYS A 82 7.84 -11.49 8.36
C CYS A 82 8.13 -10.34 9.34
N PHE A 83 7.29 -10.04 10.34
CA PHE A 83 7.60 -9.01 11.35
C PHE A 83 7.82 -9.55 12.77
N LEU A 84 8.02 -10.87 12.94
CA LEU A 84 8.43 -11.47 14.22
C LEU A 84 9.96 -11.54 14.39
N GLY A 85 10.70 -10.63 13.77
CA GLY A 85 12.16 -10.57 13.86
C GLY A 85 12.64 -9.13 13.87
N ASN A 86 12.58 -8.49 15.04
CA ASN A 86 13.43 -7.37 15.51
C ASN A 86 12.69 -6.41 16.47
N LEU A 87 12.11 -6.93 17.56
CA LEU A 87 11.85 -6.08 18.74
C LEU A 87 12.26 -6.72 20.08
N LEU A 88 12.63 -8.00 20.12
CA LEU A 88 13.12 -8.65 21.34
C LEU A 88 14.63 -8.46 21.61
N SER A 89 15.37 -7.75 20.75
CA SER A 89 16.82 -7.52 20.98
C SER A 89 17.15 -6.18 21.65
N LEU A 90 16.20 -5.23 21.75
CA LEU A 90 16.49 -3.90 22.33
C LEU A 90 16.11 -3.75 23.81
N MET A 91 15.44 -4.73 24.42
CA MET A 91 15.15 -4.70 25.86
C MET A 91 16.19 -5.45 26.72
N LEU A 92 17.21 -6.06 26.09
CA LEU A 92 18.26 -6.82 26.79
C LEU A 92 19.64 -6.14 26.80
N PHE A 93 19.77 -4.94 26.22
CA PHE A 93 21.05 -4.20 26.19
C PHE A 93 21.10 -2.97 27.12
N SER A 94 20.05 -2.72 27.92
CA SER A 94 20.04 -1.67 28.97
C SER A 94 20.17 -2.21 30.40
N LEU A 95 20.53 -3.49 30.56
CA LEU A 95 20.83 -4.07 31.87
C LEU A 95 22.17 -4.81 31.84
N SER A 96 23.25 -4.04 31.61
CA SER A 96 24.61 -4.36 32.03
C SER A 96 25.32 -3.09 32.46
#